data_AF-A0A062BHP0-F1
#
_entry.id   AF-A0A062BHP0-F1
#
_cell.length_a   1.000
_cell.length_b   1.000
_cell.length_c   1.000
_cell.angle_alpha   90.00
_cell.angle_beta   90.00
_cell.angle_gamma   90.00
#
_symmetry.space_group_name_H-M   'P 1'
#
loop_
_entity.id
_entity.type
_entity.pdbx_description
1 polymer ?
#
loop_
_entity_poly.entity_id
_entity_poly.type
_entity_poly.pdbx_seq_one_letter_code
_entity_poly.pdbx_strand_id
1 'polypeptide(L)'
;MKTYLNKLQDISWSKLDRAGPFVLALLILIFCWKLAALFWWVVAPPQGIQFERVMLGSQQPQVPNISSFSLFYEPGQSAAANTSAESLNIELQGVVIGYPNRYSSAVIKVDQIAERYRVGETIANSSFQLAEVYWDRVILRQPNGTSREVQFKGIENGLTQPIVPPADSATSAAPSPSPANSSQSALGQAIQKIQEDREQYLQEMGVSSTGNGYEVTSRTPAALRSKLGLRPGDRIMSVNGQPVGQGQSDIQLLEQARREGQVRIEIKRGDQVMTIQQSF
;
A
#
# COMPACT_ATOMS: atom_id res chain seq x y z
N MET A 1 -20.61 62.34 -55.72
CA MET A 1 -19.55 63.00 -54.92
C MET A 1 -19.61 64.53 -54.89
N LYS A 2 -20.27 65.22 -55.84
CA LYS A 2 -20.29 66.71 -55.85
C LYS A 2 -21.30 67.35 -54.88
N THR A 3 -22.22 66.59 -54.29
CA THR A 3 -23.28 67.11 -53.40
C THR A 3 -22.83 67.27 -51.93
N TYR A 4 -21.78 66.56 -51.50
CA TYR A 4 -21.31 66.62 -50.11
C TYR A 4 -20.33 67.78 -49.86
N LEU A 5 -19.60 68.23 -50.88
CA LEU A 5 -18.65 69.34 -50.72
C LEU A 5 -19.35 70.69 -50.58
N ASN A 6 -20.47 70.93 -51.27
CA ASN A 6 -21.20 72.20 -51.15
C ASN A 6 -21.86 72.38 -49.78
N LYS A 7 -22.13 71.29 -49.04
CA LYS A 7 -22.76 71.35 -47.72
C LYS A 7 -21.80 71.72 -46.58
N LEU A 8 -20.49 71.66 -46.83
CA LEU A 8 -19.45 72.04 -45.87
C LEU A 8 -19.12 73.54 -45.91
N GLN A 9 -19.48 74.24 -46.99
CA GLN A 9 -19.10 75.64 -47.20
C GLN A 9 -20.07 76.66 -46.58
N ASP A 10 -21.31 76.24 -46.26
CA ASP A 10 -22.32 77.07 -45.58
C ASP A 10 -22.30 76.95 -44.04
N ILE A 11 -21.28 76.31 -43.46
CA ILE A 11 -21.14 76.24 -42.00
C ILE A 11 -20.78 77.64 -41.48
N SER A 12 -21.76 78.30 -40.89
CA SER A 12 -21.64 79.68 -40.39
C SER A 12 -20.60 79.76 -39.26
N TRP A 13 -19.41 80.28 -39.58
CA TRP A 13 -18.28 80.41 -38.65
C TRP A 13 -18.61 81.24 -37.39
N SER A 14 -19.61 82.12 -37.44
CA SER A 14 -20.07 82.93 -36.29
C SER A 14 -20.73 82.12 -35.17
N LYS A 15 -21.39 80.99 -35.49
CA LYS A 15 -21.94 80.07 -34.47
C LYS A 15 -20.83 79.24 -33.82
N LEU A 16 -19.77 78.96 -34.58
CA LEU A 16 -18.59 78.25 -34.09
C LEU A 16 -17.81 79.10 -33.07
N ASP A 17 -17.75 80.42 -33.29
CA ASP A 17 -17.08 81.36 -32.38
C ASP A 17 -17.77 81.45 -31.01
N ARG A 18 -19.11 81.47 -31.01
CA ARG A 18 -19.91 81.51 -29.77
C ARG A 18 -19.95 80.17 -29.04
N ALA A 19 -19.83 79.06 -29.79
CA ALA A 19 -19.70 77.71 -29.24
C ALA A 19 -18.25 77.36 -28.85
N GLY A 20 -17.26 78.14 -29.31
CA GLY A 20 -15.84 78.00 -29.03
C GLY A 20 -15.51 77.78 -27.55
N PRO A 21 -15.98 78.63 -26.60
CA PRO A 21 -15.67 78.44 -25.19
C PRO A 21 -16.28 77.15 -24.62
N PHE A 22 -17.44 76.71 -25.10
CA PHE A 22 -18.07 75.47 -24.64
C PHE A 22 -17.37 74.22 -25.20
N VAL A 23 -16.96 74.26 -26.47
CA VAL A 23 -16.17 73.18 -27.09
C VAL A 23 -14.80 73.09 -26.44
N LEU A 24 -14.17 74.23 -26.12
CA LEU A 24 -12.89 74.28 -25.42
C LEU A 24 -13.03 73.74 -23.98
N ALA A 25 -14.08 74.11 -23.26
CA ALA A 25 -14.35 73.56 -21.93
C ALA A 25 -14.59 72.04 -21.96
N LEU A 26 -15.33 71.55 -22.97
CA LEU A 26 -15.53 70.11 -23.18
C LEU A 26 -14.20 69.40 -23.46
N LEU A 27 -13.36 69.95 -24.34
CA LEU A 27 -12.06 69.40 -24.67
C LEU A 27 -11.13 69.37 -23.45
N ILE A 28 -11.12 70.44 -22.64
CA ILE A 28 -10.34 70.49 -21.39
C ILE A 28 -10.83 69.41 -20.42
N LEU A 29 -12.15 69.23 -20.27
CA LEU A 29 -12.71 68.22 -19.37
C LEU A 29 -12.35 66.79 -19.83
N ILE A 30 -12.44 66.52 -21.13
CA ILE A 30 -12.00 65.25 -21.71
C ILE A 30 -10.50 65.04 -21.49
N PHE A 31 -9.70 66.09 -21.69
CA PHE A 31 -8.24 66.03 -21.51
C PHE A 31 -7.86 65.76 -20.05
N CYS A 32 -8.49 66.45 -19.10
CA CYS A 32 -8.32 66.20 -17.66
C CYS A 32 -8.71 64.76 -17.28
N TRP A 33 -9.81 64.23 -17.82
CA TRP A 33 -10.19 62.84 -17.56
C TRP A 33 -9.14 61.87 -18.14
N LYS A 34 -8.66 62.10 -19.36
CA LYS A 34 -7.62 61.26 -19.96
C LYS A 34 -6.33 61.30 -19.15
N LEU A 35 -5.92 62.48 -18.66
CA LEU A 35 -4.75 62.62 -17.77
C LEU A 35 -4.94 61.92 -16.43
N ALA A 36 -6.10 62.03 -15.81
CA ALA A 36 -6.40 61.32 -14.56
C ALA A 36 -6.36 59.79 -14.76
N ALA A 37 -6.89 59.29 -15.87
CA ALA A 37 -6.83 57.87 -16.21
C ALA A 37 -5.38 57.38 -16.43
N LEU A 38 -4.56 58.18 -17.11
CA LEU A 38 -3.13 57.89 -17.33
C LEU A 38 -2.34 57.93 -16.02
N PHE A 39 -2.62 58.91 -15.18
CA PHE A 39 -2.03 59.03 -13.84
C PHE A 39 -2.34 57.80 -12.99
N TRP A 40 -3.58 57.30 -13.06
CA TRP A 40 -3.97 56.08 -12.34
C TRP A 40 -3.28 54.82 -12.84
N TRP A 41 -2.95 54.76 -14.13
CA TRP A 41 -2.18 53.66 -14.68
C TRP A 41 -0.70 53.66 -14.23
N VAL A 42 -0.13 54.83 -13.94
CA VAL A 42 1.26 54.97 -13.45
C VAL A 42 1.36 54.71 -11.95
N VAL A 43 0.43 55.23 -11.14
CA VAL A 43 0.46 55.06 -9.67
C VAL A 43 -0.04 53.68 -9.25
N ALA A 44 -1.07 53.16 -9.92
CA ALA A 44 -1.67 51.87 -9.63
C ALA A 44 -1.83 51.07 -10.94
N PRO A 45 -0.73 50.60 -11.55
CA PRO A 45 -0.82 49.74 -12.71
C PRO A 45 -1.68 48.51 -12.34
N PRO A 46 -2.65 48.12 -13.18
CA PRO A 46 -3.51 46.98 -12.90
C PRO A 46 -2.63 45.74 -12.75
N GLN A 47 -2.50 45.26 -11.52
CA GLN A 47 -1.72 44.07 -11.24
C GLN A 47 -2.51 42.89 -11.82
N GLY A 48 -1.92 42.21 -12.82
CA GLY A 48 -2.45 40.95 -13.31
C GLY A 48 -2.59 39.98 -12.13
N ILE A 49 -3.62 39.12 -12.17
CA ILE A 49 -3.85 38.10 -11.14
C ILE A 49 -2.55 37.29 -10.97
N GLN A 50 -1.87 37.51 -9.86
CA GLN A 50 -0.69 36.74 -9.49
C GLN A 50 -1.18 35.38 -9.01
N PHE A 51 -1.05 34.35 -9.83
CA PHE A 51 -1.25 32.98 -9.35
C PHE A 51 -0.09 32.66 -8.42
N GLU A 52 -0.38 32.52 -7.12
CA GLU A 52 0.55 31.98 -6.15
C GLU A 52 0.97 30.59 -6.66
N ARG A 53 2.19 30.49 -7.21
CA ARG A 53 2.74 29.18 -7.56
C ARG A 53 3.04 28.50 -6.25
N VAL A 54 2.08 27.72 -5.77
CA VAL A 54 2.33 26.69 -4.76
C VAL A 54 3.40 25.81 -5.34
N MET A 55 4.64 26.06 -4.94
CA MET A 55 5.71 25.10 -5.14
C MET A 55 5.35 23.93 -4.25
N LEU A 56 4.64 22.94 -4.83
CA LEU A 56 4.69 21.59 -4.29
C LEU A 56 6.18 21.29 -4.25
N GLY A 57 6.75 21.33 -3.05
CA GLY A 57 8.15 21.02 -2.85
C GLY A 57 8.42 19.72 -3.59
N SER A 58 9.45 19.70 -4.43
CA SER A 58 9.97 18.48 -5.01
C SER A 58 10.66 17.66 -3.91
N GLN A 59 9.94 17.33 -2.85
CA GLN A 59 10.07 16.01 -2.25
C GLN A 59 9.31 15.09 -3.18
N GLN A 60 9.92 14.80 -4.33
CA GLN A 60 9.54 13.64 -5.09
C GLN A 60 9.73 12.48 -4.11
N PRO A 61 8.66 11.77 -3.71
CA PRO A 61 8.81 10.60 -2.87
C PRO A 61 9.87 9.75 -3.55
N GLN A 62 10.92 9.38 -2.82
CA GLN A 62 11.95 8.49 -3.35
C GLN A 62 11.21 7.31 -3.95
N VAL A 63 11.17 7.25 -5.29
CA VAL A 63 10.40 6.24 -6.01
C VAL A 63 11.03 4.93 -5.57
N PRO A 64 10.30 4.08 -4.81
CA PRO A 64 10.87 2.84 -4.32
C PRO A 64 11.37 2.04 -5.51
N ASN A 65 12.50 1.35 -5.35
CA ASN A 65 13.13 0.58 -6.41
C ASN A 65 12.10 -0.37 -7.06
N ILE A 66 11.63 -0.01 -8.25
CA ILE A 66 10.55 -0.73 -8.95
C ILE A 66 11.03 -2.02 -9.63
N SER A 67 12.34 -2.31 -9.59
CA SER A 67 12.90 -3.52 -10.20
C SER A 67 12.41 -4.81 -9.54
N SER A 68 11.85 -4.75 -8.33
CA SER A 68 11.25 -5.89 -7.62
C SER A 68 9.73 -5.93 -7.65
N PHE A 69 9.06 -5.02 -8.37
CA PHE A 69 7.61 -5.02 -8.49
C PHE A 69 7.17 -6.00 -9.58
N SER A 70 6.75 -7.20 -9.17
CA SER A 70 5.95 -8.08 -10.03
C SER A 70 4.55 -7.49 -10.18
N LEU A 71 4.29 -6.79 -11.30
CA LEU A 71 2.99 -6.15 -11.60
C LEU A 71 1.84 -7.16 -11.82
N PHE A 72 2.16 -8.45 -11.83
CA PHE A 72 1.20 -9.53 -11.97
C PHE A 72 1.32 -10.43 -10.74
N TYR A 73 0.34 -10.34 -9.86
CA TYR A 73 0.20 -11.17 -8.67
C TYR A 73 -0.53 -12.46 -9.05
N GLU A 74 0.15 -13.61 -8.95
CA GLU A 74 -0.47 -14.94 -9.11
C GLU A 74 -0.72 -15.54 -7.70
N PRO A 75 -1.98 -15.65 -7.24
CA PRO A 75 -2.28 -16.29 -5.98
C PRO A 75 -2.18 -17.81 -6.12
N GLY A 76 -1.16 -18.40 -5.50
CA GLY A 76 -1.16 -19.83 -5.15
C GLY A 76 0.02 -20.63 -5.67
N GLN A 77 1.15 -20.52 -5.00
CA GLN A 77 1.89 -21.70 -4.56
C GLN A 77 2.89 -21.30 -3.49
N SER A 78 2.61 -21.77 -2.27
CA SER A 78 3.54 -21.78 -1.16
C SER A 78 4.85 -22.44 -1.61
N ALA A 79 5.95 -21.70 -1.51
CA ALA A 79 7.30 -22.24 -1.57
C ALA A 79 7.53 -23.16 -0.36
N ALA A 80 6.96 -24.36 -0.42
CA ALA A 80 7.18 -25.42 0.53
C ALA A 80 7.81 -26.60 -0.20
N ALA A 81 8.91 -27.08 0.39
CA ALA A 81 9.73 -28.22 -0.01
C ALA A 81 10.72 -27.97 -1.15
N ASN A 82 11.96 -27.61 -0.78
CA ASN A 82 13.13 -28.44 -1.08
C ASN A 82 14.33 -28.01 -0.22
N THR A 83 14.20 -28.23 1.09
CA THR A 83 15.35 -28.32 2.00
C THR A 83 15.84 -29.76 1.97
N SER A 84 16.70 -30.11 1.03
CA SER A 84 17.58 -31.28 1.14
C SER A 84 18.69 -31.26 0.08
N ALA A 85 19.92 -31.35 0.58
CA ALA A 85 21.18 -31.67 -0.08
C ALA A 85 21.80 -30.62 -1.02
N GLU A 86 22.99 -30.18 -0.61
CA GLU A 86 24.00 -29.37 -1.30
C GLU A 86 23.78 -27.85 -1.28
N SER A 87 24.64 -27.20 -0.48
CA SER A 87 24.70 -25.78 -0.10
C SER A 87 25.13 -24.86 -1.25
N LEU A 88 24.63 -25.10 -2.46
CA LEU A 88 24.83 -24.19 -3.58
C LEU A 88 23.65 -23.23 -3.68
N ASN A 89 23.94 -21.95 -3.50
CA ASN A 89 22.98 -20.85 -3.60
C ASN A 89 22.69 -20.60 -5.09
N ILE A 90 21.67 -21.29 -5.60
CA ILE A 90 21.16 -21.12 -6.96
C ILE A 90 19.91 -20.26 -6.91
N GLU A 91 19.92 -19.13 -7.62
CA GLU A 91 18.79 -18.21 -7.70
C GLU A 91 18.35 -18.02 -9.15
N LEU A 92 17.05 -18.17 -9.40
CA LEU A 92 16.46 -17.91 -10.71
C LEU A 92 16.20 -16.40 -10.89
N GLN A 93 16.82 -15.79 -11.89
CA GLN A 93 16.72 -14.35 -12.18
C GLN A 93 15.78 -14.04 -13.36
N GLY A 94 15.64 -14.97 -14.30
CA GLY A 94 14.79 -14.78 -15.47
C GLY A 94 14.58 -16.07 -16.25
N VAL A 95 13.49 -16.12 -17.02
CA VAL A 95 13.19 -17.23 -17.94
C VAL A 95 12.72 -16.67 -19.27
N VAL A 96 13.09 -17.38 -20.33
CA VAL A 96 12.59 -17.17 -21.70
C VAL A 96 12.06 -18.51 -22.16
N ILE A 97 10.77 -18.58 -22.43
CA ILE A 97 10.09 -19.83 -22.79
C ILE A 97 10.05 -19.94 -24.31
N GLY A 98 10.46 -21.10 -24.83
CA GLY A 98 10.30 -21.46 -26.24
C GLY A 98 9.48 -22.73 -26.38
N TYR A 99 8.74 -22.87 -27.49
CA TYR A 99 8.03 -24.11 -27.82
C TYR A 99 8.66 -24.76 -29.05
N PRO A 100 9.13 -26.03 -28.96
CA PRO A 100 9.14 -26.91 -27.79
C PRO A 100 10.16 -26.49 -26.71
N ASN A 101 10.01 -27.00 -25.47
CA ASN A 101 10.75 -26.53 -24.28
C ASN A 101 12.29 -26.52 -24.43
N ARG A 102 12.86 -27.32 -25.34
CA ARG A 102 14.30 -27.29 -25.68
C ARG A 102 14.81 -25.93 -26.18
N TYR A 103 13.93 -25.05 -26.65
CA TYR A 103 14.28 -23.69 -27.07
C TYR A 103 14.22 -22.66 -25.93
N SER A 104 13.78 -23.09 -24.75
CA SER A 104 13.74 -22.24 -23.57
C SER A 104 15.14 -22.00 -23.01
N SER A 105 15.28 -20.91 -22.25
CA SER A 105 16.49 -20.56 -21.52
C SER A 105 16.17 -19.88 -20.21
N ALA A 106 17.06 -20.01 -19.23
CA ALA A 106 16.96 -19.35 -17.96
C ALA A 106 18.23 -18.55 -17.65
N VAL A 107 18.08 -17.43 -16.94
CA VAL A 107 19.18 -16.71 -16.32
C VAL A 107 19.25 -17.17 -14.88
N ILE A 108 20.35 -17.82 -14.54
CA ILE A 108 20.55 -18.44 -13.23
C ILE A 108 21.76 -17.78 -12.60
N LYS A 109 21.58 -17.28 -11.38
CA LYS A 109 22.66 -16.75 -10.56
C LYS A 109 23.17 -17.85 -9.65
N VAL A 110 24.44 -18.19 -9.80
CA VAL A 110 25.16 -19.09 -8.90
C VAL A 110 26.21 -18.25 -8.19
N ASP A 111 26.16 -18.26 -6.86
CA ASP A 111 26.94 -17.38 -6.00
C ASP A 111 26.71 -15.88 -6.30
N GLN A 112 27.57 -15.26 -7.11
CA GLN A 112 27.47 -13.85 -7.52
C GLN A 112 27.46 -13.63 -9.03
N ILE A 113 27.52 -14.71 -9.83
CA ILE A 113 27.60 -14.62 -11.29
C ILE A 113 26.26 -15.07 -11.86
N ALA A 114 25.63 -14.19 -12.64
CA ALA A 114 24.39 -14.49 -13.35
C ALA A 114 24.68 -14.75 -14.83
N GLU A 115 24.39 -15.96 -15.28
CA GLU A 115 24.61 -16.39 -16.66
C GLU A 115 23.34 -16.99 -17.26
N ARG A 116 23.28 -16.97 -18.59
CA ARG A 116 22.16 -17.54 -19.35
C ARG A 116 22.49 -18.96 -19.78
N TYR A 117 21.60 -19.90 -19.42
CA TYR A 117 21.68 -21.31 -19.80
C TYR A 117 20.47 -21.71 -20.65
N ARG A 118 20.67 -22.55 -21.67
CA ARG A 118 19.61 -23.21 -22.44
C ARG A 118 19.28 -24.57 -21.85
N VAL A 119 18.07 -25.08 -22.14
CA VAL A 119 17.70 -26.45 -21.79
C VAL A 119 18.71 -27.44 -22.39
N GLY A 120 19.27 -28.29 -21.54
CA GLY A 120 20.34 -29.24 -21.85
C GLY A 120 21.75 -28.74 -21.54
N GLU A 121 21.94 -27.49 -21.12
CA GLU A 121 23.25 -26.97 -20.71
C GLU A 121 23.54 -27.23 -19.23
N THR A 122 24.80 -27.50 -18.91
CA THR A 122 25.29 -27.63 -17.52
C THR A 122 25.57 -26.26 -16.94
N ILE A 123 25.08 -26.00 -15.74
CA ILE A 123 25.24 -24.73 -15.04
C ILE A 123 26.66 -24.64 -14.49
N ALA A 124 27.35 -23.52 -14.74
CA ALA A 124 28.72 -23.31 -14.30
C ALA A 124 28.84 -23.41 -12.77
N ASN A 125 29.97 -23.94 -12.30
CA ASN A 125 30.26 -24.16 -10.88
C ASN A 125 29.23 -25.05 -10.15
N SER A 126 28.48 -25.89 -10.88
CA SER A 126 27.55 -26.84 -10.32
C SER A 126 27.52 -28.17 -11.09
N SER A 127 27.00 -29.23 -10.47
CA SER A 127 26.72 -30.50 -11.12
C SER A 127 25.35 -30.53 -11.82
N PHE A 128 24.58 -29.44 -11.78
CA PHE A 128 23.22 -29.40 -12.31
C PHE A 128 23.18 -29.06 -13.79
N GLN A 129 22.32 -29.75 -14.52
CA GLN A 129 21.92 -29.44 -15.89
C GLN A 129 20.52 -28.82 -15.91
N LEU A 130 20.30 -27.81 -16.74
CA LEU A 130 18.97 -27.24 -16.94
C LEU A 130 18.10 -28.22 -17.74
N ALA A 131 17.15 -28.89 -17.09
CA ALA A 131 16.33 -29.91 -17.74
C ALA A 131 15.07 -29.31 -18.37
N GLU A 132 14.37 -28.43 -17.64
CA GLU A 132 13.11 -27.84 -18.09
C GLU A 132 12.99 -26.41 -17.58
N VAL A 133 12.39 -25.54 -18.41
CA VAL A 133 12.10 -24.16 -18.05
C VAL A 133 10.59 -23.93 -18.15
N TYR A 134 10.02 -23.42 -17.06
CA TYR A 134 8.65 -22.98 -16.98
C TYR A 134 8.60 -21.47 -16.76
N TRP A 135 7.40 -20.90 -16.76
CA TRP A 135 7.20 -19.46 -16.60
C TRP A 135 7.50 -18.96 -15.19
N ASP A 136 7.39 -19.84 -14.19
CA ASP A 136 7.51 -19.55 -12.76
C ASP A 136 8.67 -20.28 -12.06
N ARG A 137 9.25 -21.28 -12.72
CA ARG A 137 10.28 -22.15 -12.15
C ARG A 137 11.18 -22.77 -13.22
N VAL A 138 12.30 -23.33 -12.78
CA VAL A 138 13.14 -24.21 -13.59
C VAL A 138 13.37 -25.53 -12.89
N ILE A 139 13.48 -26.59 -13.68
CA ILE A 139 13.83 -27.92 -13.20
C ILE A 139 15.28 -28.19 -13.58
N LEU A 140 16.09 -28.42 -12.56
CA LEU A 140 17.49 -28.79 -12.67
C LEU A 140 17.62 -30.29 -12.46
N ARG A 141 18.50 -30.95 -13.21
CA ARG A 141 18.77 -32.39 -13.07
C ARG A 141 20.24 -32.62 -12.75
N GLN A 142 20.51 -33.44 -11.76
CA GLN A 142 21.85 -33.92 -11.44
C GLN A 142 22.19 -35.18 -12.27
N PRO A 143 23.49 -35.52 -12.43
CA PRO A 143 23.91 -36.69 -13.19
C PRO A 143 23.47 -38.02 -12.55
N ASN A 144 23.16 -38.01 -11.25
CA ASN A 144 22.58 -39.14 -10.52
C ASN A 144 21.07 -39.36 -10.79
N GLY A 145 20.44 -38.51 -11.61
CA GLY A 145 19.03 -38.57 -11.96
C GLY A 145 18.08 -37.80 -11.02
N THR A 146 18.59 -37.21 -9.95
CA THR A 146 17.78 -36.39 -9.03
C THR A 146 17.41 -35.07 -9.69
N SER A 147 16.14 -34.67 -9.59
CA SER A 147 15.66 -33.37 -10.07
C SER A 147 15.49 -32.40 -8.90
N ARG A 148 15.92 -31.14 -9.08
CA ARG A 148 15.77 -30.04 -8.14
C ARG A 148 14.98 -28.93 -8.80
N GLU A 149 13.93 -28.49 -8.13
CA GLU A 149 13.14 -27.34 -8.57
C GLU A 149 13.73 -26.05 -8.00
N VAL A 150 13.85 -25.02 -8.84
CA VAL A 150 14.24 -23.66 -8.43
C VAL A 150 13.17 -22.69 -8.92
N GLN A 151 12.51 -22.02 -7.99
CA GLN A 151 11.49 -21.01 -8.27
C GLN A 151 12.11 -19.61 -8.23
N PHE A 152 11.40 -18.63 -8.80
CA PHE A 152 11.76 -17.23 -8.61
C PHE A 152 11.77 -16.86 -7.13
N LYS A 153 12.75 -16.04 -6.72
CA LYS A 153 12.71 -15.40 -5.41
C LYS A 153 11.52 -14.44 -5.37
N GLY A 154 10.44 -14.87 -4.74
CA GLY A 154 9.34 -14.00 -4.37
C GLY A 154 9.79 -12.94 -3.37
N ILE A 155 9.07 -11.83 -3.30
CA ILE A 155 9.20 -10.86 -2.21
C ILE A 155 8.76 -11.54 -0.91
N GLU A 156 9.71 -11.79 0.00
CA GLU A 156 9.48 -12.49 1.28
C GLU A 156 8.40 -11.81 2.14
N ASN A 157 8.13 -10.52 1.91
CA ASN A 157 7.15 -9.71 2.63
C ASN A 157 5.91 -9.31 1.80
N GLY A 158 5.73 -9.86 0.59
CA GLY A 158 4.59 -9.52 -0.27
C GLY A 158 4.59 -8.04 -0.73
N LEU A 159 3.54 -7.66 -1.45
CA LEU A 159 3.36 -6.30 -1.98
C LEU A 159 3.07 -5.24 -0.90
N THR A 160 2.90 -5.67 0.36
CA THR A 160 2.57 -4.80 1.49
C THR A 160 3.83 -4.38 2.20
N GLN A 161 4.59 -3.45 1.63
CA GLN A 161 5.57 -2.68 2.39
C GLN A 161 4.84 -1.50 3.03
N PRO A 162 4.64 -1.48 4.36
CA PRO A 162 4.18 -0.28 5.02
C PRO A 162 5.19 0.84 4.75
N ILE A 163 4.71 2.00 4.32
CA ILE A 163 5.54 3.20 4.19
C ILE A 163 6.07 3.52 5.60
N VAL A 164 7.34 3.24 5.85
CA VAL A 164 8.00 3.63 7.10
C VAL A 164 8.63 5.00 6.82
N PRO A 165 8.22 6.08 7.51
CA PRO A 165 8.92 7.36 7.45
C PRO A 165 10.39 7.13 7.80
N PRO A 166 11.36 7.84 7.17
CA PRO A 166 12.76 7.69 7.51
C PRO A 166 12.94 8.02 9.00
N ALA A 167 13.27 6.99 9.78
CA ALA A 167 13.58 7.13 11.19
C ALA A 167 14.97 7.73 11.30
N ASP A 168 15.06 8.95 11.84
CA ASP A 168 16.30 9.41 12.45
C ASP A 168 16.76 8.37 13.47
N SER A 169 18.05 8.08 13.39
CA SER A 169 18.68 6.94 14.05
C SER A 169 18.52 6.99 15.58
N ALA A 170 17.84 6.00 16.17
CA ALA A 170 18.32 5.33 17.38
C ALA A 170 17.43 4.14 17.77
N THR A 171 18.13 3.05 18.10
CA THR A 171 17.71 1.89 18.91
C THR A 171 17.24 0.67 18.12
N SER A 172 18.14 -0.32 18.12
CA SER A 172 17.93 -1.72 17.78
C SER A 172 16.61 -2.25 18.32
N ALA A 173 15.73 -2.70 17.43
CA ALA A 173 14.61 -3.58 17.76
C ALA A 173 14.73 -4.85 16.92
N ALA A 174 14.68 -5.98 17.61
CA ALA A 174 14.81 -7.35 17.11
C ALA A 174 13.87 -7.67 15.92
N PRO A 175 14.20 -8.68 15.09
CA PRO A 175 13.37 -9.08 13.95
C PRO A 175 11.98 -9.52 14.39
N SER A 176 10.96 -8.85 13.85
CA SER A 176 9.55 -9.24 14.01
C SER A 176 9.24 -10.49 13.18
N PRO A 177 8.61 -11.54 13.74
CA PRO A 177 8.22 -12.73 13.00
C PRO A 177 7.06 -12.45 12.04
N SER A 178 7.06 -13.13 10.89
CA SER A 178 6.03 -13.10 9.85
C SER A 178 4.60 -13.25 10.40
N PRO A 179 3.57 -12.54 9.87
CA PRO A 179 2.23 -12.48 10.47
C PRO A 179 1.50 -13.82 10.61
N ALA A 180 1.77 -14.80 9.75
CA ALA A 180 1.20 -16.16 9.85
C ALA A 180 1.91 -17.03 10.90
N ASN A 181 3.22 -16.84 11.08
CA ASN A 181 3.97 -17.51 12.15
C ASN A 181 3.77 -16.80 13.49
N SER A 182 3.52 -15.48 13.47
CA SER A 182 3.28 -14.69 14.68
C SER A 182 1.88 -14.91 15.24
N SER A 183 0.85 -15.10 14.40
CA SER A 183 -0.50 -15.45 14.86
C SER A 183 -0.51 -16.86 15.46
N GLN A 184 0.10 -17.84 14.77
CA GLN A 184 0.28 -19.21 15.24
C GLN A 184 1.11 -19.28 16.53
N SER A 185 2.21 -18.51 16.61
CA SER A 185 3.06 -18.40 17.79
C SER A 185 2.38 -17.67 18.95
N ALA A 186 1.63 -16.59 18.68
CA ALA A 186 0.86 -15.87 19.68
C ALA A 186 -0.26 -16.74 20.27
N LEU A 187 -0.93 -17.56 19.46
CA LEU A 187 -1.90 -18.54 19.96
C LEU A 187 -1.22 -19.61 20.83
N GLY A 188 -0.01 -20.07 20.44
CA GLY A 188 0.80 -20.97 21.26
C GLY A 188 1.17 -20.38 22.62
N GLN A 189 1.60 -19.11 22.64
CA GLN A 189 1.91 -18.38 23.88
C GLN A 189 0.65 -18.14 24.74
N ALA A 190 -0.48 -17.84 24.11
CA ALA A 190 -1.77 -17.70 24.79
C ALA A 190 -2.19 -18.99 25.49
N ILE A 191 -2.07 -20.14 24.81
CA ILE A 191 -2.36 -21.45 25.40
C ILE A 191 -1.48 -21.72 26.63
N GLN A 192 -0.18 -21.42 26.54
CA GLN A 192 0.75 -21.60 27.66
C GLN A 192 0.39 -20.70 28.85
N LYS A 193 0.12 -19.42 28.61
CA LYS A 193 -0.24 -18.47 29.67
C LYS A 193 -1.56 -18.81 30.36
N ILE A 194 -2.56 -19.27 29.61
CA ILE A 194 -3.84 -19.72 30.19
C ILE A 194 -3.65 -20.97 31.07
N GLN A 195 -2.72 -21.86 30.72
CA GLN A 195 -2.40 -23.04 31.53
C GLN A 195 -1.65 -22.68 32.82
N GLU A 196 -0.80 -21.67 32.77
CA GLU A 196 0.02 -21.25 33.91
C GLU A 196 -0.77 -20.39 34.91
N ASP A 197 -1.40 -19.31 34.44
CA ASP A 197 -2.23 -18.43 35.25
C ASP A 197 -3.36 -17.84 34.38
N ARG A 198 -4.53 -18.48 34.46
CA ARG A 198 -5.70 -18.10 33.67
C ARG A 198 -6.18 -16.70 34.06
N GLU A 199 -6.32 -16.44 35.35
CA GLU A 199 -6.84 -15.17 35.87
C GLU A 199 -5.94 -14.04 35.40
N GLN A 200 -4.62 -14.16 35.54
CA GLN A 200 -3.69 -13.14 35.05
C GLN A 200 -3.80 -12.94 33.54
N TYR A 201 -3.90 -14.01 32.75
CA TYR A 201 -4.05 -13.89 31.30
C TYR A 201 -5.35 -13.18 30.89
N LEU A 202 -6.48 -13.47 31.55
CA LEU A 202 -7.76 -12.79 31.29
C LEU A 202 -7.68 -11.29 31.65
N GLN A 203 -6.99 -10.96 32.74
CA GLN A 203 -6.71 -9.57 33.12
C GLN A 203 -5.84 -8.85 32.07
N GLU A 204 -4.78 -9.50 31.57
CA GLU A 204 -3.91 -8.98 30.50
C GLU A 204 -4.68 -8.73 29.20
N MET A 205 -5.56 -9.68 28.84
CA MET A 205 -6.45 -9.57 27.69
C MET A 205 -7.63 -8.61 27.93
N GLY A 206 -7.75 -8.06 29.14
CA GLY A 206 -8.79 -7.12 29.53
C GLY A 206 -10.20 -7.69 29.40
N VAL A 207 -10.38 -9.00 29.60
CA VAL A 207 -11.69 -9.66 29.57
C VAL A 207 -12.07 -10.10 30.98
N SER A 208 -13.35 -10.01 31.34
CA SER A 208 -13.85 -10.54 32.61
C SER A 208 -14.64 -11.83 32.39
N SER A 209 -14.41 -12.83 33.24
CA SER A 209 -15.20 -14.06 33.23
C SER A 209 -16.56 -13.80 33.87
N THR A 210 -17.63 -14.12 33.15
CA THR A 210 -19.03 -13.93 33.61
C THR A 210 -19.75 -15.26 33.87
N GLY A 211 -19.01 -16.38 33.95
CA GLY A 211 -19.53 -17.74 34.13
C GLY A 211 -20.18 -18.35 32.88
N ASN A 212 -20.75 -17.52 32.01
CA ASN A 212 -21.37 -17.90 30.73
C ASN A 212 -20.66 -17.25 29.53
N GLY A 213 -19.36 -17.05 29.67
CA GLY A 213 -18.50 -16.44 28.65
C GLY A 213 -17.63 -15.30 29.17
N TYR A 214 -17.07 -14.55 28.22
CA TYR A 214 -16.10 -13.49 28.48
C TYR A 214 -16.65 -12.13 28.06
N GLU A 215 -16.65 -11.18 28.99
CA GLU A 215 -17.07 -9.81 28.70
C GLU A 215 -15.85 -8.95 28.34
N VAL A 216 -15.93 -8.31 27.17
CA VAL A 216 -14.89 -7.43 26.64
C VAL A 216 -14.93 -6.12 27.39
N THR A 217 -13.81 -5.71 27.99
CA THR A 217 -13.72 -4.43 28.69
C THR A 217 -12.95 -3.40 27.87
N SER A 218 -12.93 -2.14 28.33
CA SER A 218 -12.11 -1.09 27.73
C SER A 218 -10.60 -1.39 27.80
N ARG A 219 -10.17 -2.32 28.66
CA ARG A 219 -8.78 -2.75 28.80
C ARG A 219 -8.35 -3.75 27.73
N THR A 220 -9.28 -4.36 27.00
CA THR A 220 -8.92 -5.28 25.92
C THR A 220 -8.06 -4.56 24.87
N PRO A 221 -6.95 -5.17 24.41
CA PRO A 221 -6.03 -4.55 23.46
C PRO A 221 -6.77 -3.98 22.24
N ALA A 222 -6.47 -2.72 21.91
CA ALA A 222 -7.13 -2.00 20.82
C ALA A 222 -6.98 -2.74 19.48
N ALA A 223 -5.79 -3.31 19.22
CA ALA A 223 -5.52 -4.10 18.03
C ALA A 223 -6.47 -5.31 17.90
N LEU A 224 -6.74 -6.01 19.02
CA LEU A 224 -7.65 -7.16 19.02
C LEU A 224 -9.10 -6.72 18.82
N ARG A 225 -9.52 -5.64 19.51
CA ARG A 225 -10.87 -5.07 19.36
C ARG A 225 -11.14 -4.62 17.93
N SER A 226 -10.21 -3.90 17.31
CA SER A 226 -10.35 -3.43 15.93
C SER A 226 -10.31 -4.59 14.93
N LYS A 227 -9.44 -5.58 15.12
CA LYS A 227 -9.33 -6.74 14.22
C LYS A 227 -10.60 -7.59 14.24
N LEU A 228 -11.16 -7.83 15.41
CA LEU A 228 -12.37 -8.66 15.58
C LEU A 228 -13.66 -7.85 15.61
N GLY A 229 -13.63 -6.53 15.44
CA GLY A 229 -14.84 -5.68 15.53
C GLY A 229 -15.53 -5.67 16.89
N LEU A 230 -14.81 -6.02 17.96
CA LEU A 230 -15.32 -6.08 19.34
C LEU A 230 -15.40 -4.69 19.96
N ARG A 231 -16.40 -4.49 20.81
CA ARG A 231 -16.63 -3.28 21.60
C ARG A 231 -16.67 -3.61 23.09
N PRO A 232 -16.26 -2.68 23.96
CA PRO A 232 -16.48 -2.83 25.40
C PRO A 232 -17.97 -3.07 25.70
N GLY A 233 -18.26 -4.06 26.54
CA GLY A 233 -19.60 -4.55 26.85
C GLY A 233 -20.08 -5.71 25.96
N ASP A 234 -19.32 -6.11 24.93
CA ASP A 234 -19.62 -7.33 24.18
C ASP A 234 -19.33 -8.56 25.05
N ARG A 235 -20.22 -9.55 25.02
CA ARG A 235 -20.04 -10.83 25.71
C ARG A 235 -19.80 -11.95 24.71
N ILE A 236 -18.63 -12.55 24.75
CA ILE A 236 -18.27 -13.73 23.95
C ILE A 236 -18.96 -14.95 24.56
N MET A 237 -19.85 -15.58 23.80
CA MET A 237 -20.66 -16.72 24.25
C MET A 237 -20.09 -18.05 23.77
N SER A 238 -19.66 -18.13 22.50
CA SER A 238 -19.12 -19.35 21.91
C SER A 238 -17.98 -19.09 20.94
N VAL A 239 -17.10 -20.08 20.78
CA VAL A 239 -16.02 -20.13 19.80
C VAL A 239 -16.15 -21.45 19.05
N ASN A 240 -16.21 -21.39 17.72
CA ASN A 240 -16.47 -22.52 16.82
C ASN A 240 -17.72 -23.33 17.21
N GLY A 241 -18.75 -22.66 17.75
CA GLY A 241 -20.00 -23.29 18.20
C GLY A 241 -19.92 -23.95 19.58
N GLN A 242 -18.79 -23.85 20.27
CA GLN A 242 -18.61 -24.38 21.62
C GLN A 242 -18.62 -23.25 22.65
N PRO A 243 -19.35 -23.38 23.77
CA PRO A 243 -19.47 -22.32 24.76
C PRO A 243 -18.13 -22.04 25.46
N VAL A 244 -17.83 -20.76 25.67
CA VAL A 244 -16.61 -20.33 26.37
C VAL A 244 -16.88 -19.99 27.84
N GLY A 245 -15.81 -19.90 28.64
CA GLY A 245 -15.87 -19.45 30.05
C GLY A 245 -15.70 -20.58 31.06
N GLN A 246 -15.63 -21.82 30.59
CA GLN A 246 -15.48 -23.02 31.42
C GLN A 246 -14.02 -23.35 31.77
N GLY A 247 -13.05 -22.58 31.27
CA GLY A 247 -11.64 -22.67 31.65
C GLY A 247 -10.89 -23.79 30.97
N GLN A 248 -11.10 -25.03 31.42
CA GLN A 248 -10.42 -26.19 30.84
C GLN A 248 -10.82 -26.41 29.38
N SER A 249 -12.10 -26.20 29.06
CA SER A 249 -12.62 -26.29 27.69
C SER A 249 -12.00 -25.23 26.78
N ASP A 250 -11.70 -24.04 27.31
CA ASP A 250 -11.23 -22.91 26.50
C ASP A 250 -9.88 -23.20 25.84
N ILE A 251 -8.98 -23.89 26.54
CA ILE A 251 -7.67 -24.29 25.98
C ILE A 251 -7.84 -25.17 24.73
N GLN A 252 -8.81 -26.09 24.76
CA GLN A 252 -9.10 -26.97 23.63
C GLN A 252 -9.66 -26.18 22.44
N LEU A 253 -10.47 -25.15 22.70
CA LEU A 253 -11.00 -24.24 21.68
C LEU A 253 -9.89 -23.45 20.98
N LEU A 254 -8.93 -22.94 21.76
CA LEU A 254 -7.78 -22.21 21.21
C LEU A 254 -6.87 -23.14 20.39
N GLU A 255 -6.64 -24.37 20.86
CA GLU A 255 -5.87 -25.38 20.13
C GLU A 255 -6.55 -25.76 18.80
N GLN A 256 -7.87 -25.92 18.80
CA GLN A 256 -8.63 -26.18 17.58
C GLN A 256 -8.55 -24.98 16.61
N ALA A 257 -8.72 -23.76 17.11
CA ALA A 257 -8.58 -22.54 16.32
C ALA A 257 -7.18 -22.43 15.67
N ARG A 258 -6.13 -22.85 16.40
CA ARG A 258 -4.74 -22.90 15.89
C ARG A 258 -4.60 -23.86 14.71
N ARG A 259 -5.24 -25.04 14.79
CA ARG A 259 -5.15 -26.07 13.74
C ARG A 259 -5.94 -25.71 12.51
N GLU A 260 -7.11 -25.09 12.69
CA GLU A 260 -8.02 -24.75 11.60
C GLU A 260 -7.63 -23.46 10.88
N GLY A 261 -6.81 -22.59 11.49
CA GLY A 261 -6.41 -21.31 10.90
C GLY A 261 -7.57 -20.33 10.74
N GLN A 262 -8.74 -20.66 11.29
CA GLN A 262 -9.94 -19.84 11.28
C GLN A 262 -10.70 -20.01 12.59
N VAL A 263 -11.40 -18.95 12.99
CA VAL A 263 -12.24 -18.98 14.18
C VAL A 263 -13.55 -18.25 13.92
N ARG A 264 -14.64 -18.84 14.40
CA ARG A 264 -15.98 -18.27 14.42
C ARG A 264 -16.36 -17.97 15.86
N ILE A 265 -16.65 -16.71 16.17
CA ILE A 265 -16.96 -16.24 17.51
C ILE A 265 -18.40 -15.75 17.54
N GLU A 266 -19.22 -16.24 18.46
CA GLU A 266 -20.53 -15.67 18.73
C GLU A 266 -20.45 -14.73 19.93
N ILE A 267 -20.90 -13.50 19.73
CA ILE A 267 -20.92 -12.46 20.76
C ILE A 267 -22.35 -11.96 20.99
N LYS A 268 -22.64 -11.49 22.19
CA LYS A 268 -23.85 -10.75 22.53
C LYS A 268 -23.50 -9.29 22.81
N ARG A 269 -24.12 -8.38 22.06
CA ARG A 269 -23.99 -6.92 22.20
C ARG A 269 -25.35 -6.35 22.58
N GLY A 270 -25.51 -5.94 23.84
CA GLY A 270 -26.83 -5.64 24.39
C GLY A 270 -27.72 -6.89 24.33
N ASP A 271 -28.82 -6.82 23.58
CA ASP A 271 -29.72 -7.96 23.35
C ASP A 271 -29.49 -8.70 22.02
N GLN A 272 -28.57 -8.23 21.17
CA GLN A 272 -28.31 -8.82 19.86
C GLN A 272 -27.17 -9.85 19.92
N VAL A 273 -27.40 -11.04 19.35
CA VAL A 273 -26.33 -12.02 19.10
C VAL A 273 -25.77 -11.80 17.69
N MET A 274 -24.44 -11.76 17.59
CA MET A 274 -23.70 -11.54 16.35
C MET A 274 -22.61 -12.61 16.20
N THR A 275 -22.34 -13.01 14.95
CA THR A 275 -21.27 -13.96 14.64
C THR A 275 -20.15 -13.25 13.89
N ILE A 276 -18.92 -13.49 14.31
CA ILE A 276 -17.70 -12.89 13.73
C ILE A 276 -16.80 -14.04 13.28
N GLN A 277 -16.34 -13.99 12.02
CA GLN A 277 -15.43 -14.99 11.48
C GLN A 277 -14.09 -14.34 11.12
N GLN A 278 -13.00 -14.94 11.60
CA GLN A 278 -11.64 -14.45 11.38
C GLN A 278 -10.74 -15.60 10.93
N SER A 279 -10.03 -15.41 9.84
CA SER A 279 -8.90 -16.27 9.44
C SER A 279 -7.57 -15.69 9.94
N PHE A 280 -6.60 -16.56 10.24
CA PHE A 280 -5.30 -16.22 10.82
C PHE A 280 -4.13 -16.71 9.98
#